data_AF-A0A8F5BRS6-F1
#
_entry.id   AF-A0A8F5BRS6-F1
#
_cell.length_a   1.000
_cell.length_b   1.000
_cell.length_c   1.000
_cell.angle_alpha   90.00
_cell.angle_beta   90.00
_cell.angle_gamma   90.00
#
_symmetry.space_group_name_H-M   'P 1'
#
loop_
_entity.id
_entity.type
_entity.pdbx_description
1 polymer ?
#
loop_
_entity_poly.entity_id
_entity_poly.type
_entity_poly.pdbx_seq_one_letter_code
_entity_poly.pdbx_strand_id
1 'polypeptide(L)'
;MNLIDIILFYGFQFNDYWTTVLGLRVGAEEKNPIAGLFISSPYRLALFKFGLITIGMFILIYVVRFKTWTEIVLTVTDVVECLVTLNNTLTIRRYKRRGVRG
;
A
#
# COMPACT_ATOMS: atom_id res chain seq x y z
N MET A 1 15.79 7.69 -11.55
CA MET A 1 15.24 6.53 -10.83
C MET A 1 16.14 5.35 -11.15
N ASN A 2 16.82 4.82 -10.14
CA ASN A 2 17.75 3.71 -10.30
C ASN A 2 17.03 2.37 -10.06
N LEU A 3 17.61 1.26 -10.53
CA LEU A 3 17.03 -0.08 -10.38
C LEU A 3 16.72 -0.43 -8.91
N ILE A 4 17.57 0.02 -7.98
CA ILE A 4 17.39 -0.16 -6.54
C ILE A 4 16.14 0.55 -6.03
N ASP A 5 15.89 1.78 -6.49
CA ASP A 5 14.70 2.56 -6.10
C ASP A 5 13.42 1.84 -6.54
N ILE A 6 13.44 1.24 -7.74
CA ILE A 6 12.32 0.45 -8.27
C ILE A 6 12.09 -0.80 -7.42
N ILE A 7 13.16 -1.53 -7.07
CA ILE A 7 13.05 -2.74 -6.24
C ILE A 7 12.52 -2.42 -4.85
N LEU A 8 13.04 -1.36 -4.22
CA LEU A 8 12.60 -0.91 -2.89
C LEU A 8 11.14 -0.46 -2.92
N PHE A 9 10.75 0.30 -3.93
CA PHE A 9 9.38 0.75 -4.13
C PHE A 9 8.42 -0.44 -4.29
N TYR A 10 8.70 -1.38 -5.20
CA TYR A 10 7.86 -2.58 -5.34
C TYR A 10 7.85 -3.45 -4.08
N GLY A 11 9.00 -3.63 -3.41
CA GLY A 11 9.09 -4.39 -2.17
C GLY A 11 8.23 -3.78 -1.05
N PHE A 12 8.22 -2.46 -0.94
CA PHE A 12 7.36 -1.73 -0.02
C PHE A 12 5.87 -1.96 -0.34
N GLN A 13 5.50 -1.88 -1.61
CA GLN A 13 4.13 -2.08 -2.08
C GLN A 13 3.61 -3.51 -1.87
N PHE A 14 4.47 -4.51 -2.07
CA PHE A 14 4.15 -5.90 -1.70
C PHE A 14 3.93 -6.07 -0.20
N ASN A 15 4.76 -5.43 0.62
CA ASN A 15 4.62 -5.49 2.06
C ASN A 15 3.35 -4.77 2.54
N ASP A 16 3.01 -3.62 1.96
CA ASP A 16 1.77 -2.90 2.26
C ASP A 16 0.54 -3.74 1.89
N TYR A 17 0.51 -4.35 0.70
CA TYR A 17 -0.55 -5.26 0.29
C TYR A 17 -0.71 -6.41 1.29
N TRP A 18 0.38 -7.09 1.66
CA TRP A 18 0.31 -8.25 2.54
C TRP A 18 -0.09 -7.89 3.97
N THR A 19 0.45 -6.79 4.52
CA THR A 19 0.07 -6.28 5.84
C THR A 19 -1.39 -5.84 5.87
N THR A 20 -1.92 -5.29 4.77
CA THR A 20 -3.34 -4.98 4.63
C THR A 20 -4.20 -6.23 4.63
N VAL A 21 -3.88 -7.23 3.79
CA VAL A 21 -4.63 -8.50 3.75
C VAL A 21 -4.61 -9.22 5.09
N LEU A 22 -3.44 -9.29 5.74
CA LEU A 22 -3.32 -9.90 7.06
C LEU A 22 -4.04 -9.09 8.14
N GLY A 23 -3.95 -7.76 8.07
CA GLY A 23 -4.61 -6.84 8.99
C GLY A 23 -6.12 -7.02 8.96
N LEU A 24 -6.71 -7.01 7.78
CA LEU A 24 -8.14 -7.24 7.57
C LEU A 24 -8.61 -8.59 8.14
N ARG A 25 -7.80 -9.65 7.99
CA ARG A 25 -8.12 -10.98 8.54
C ARG A 25 -8.12 -11.03 10.07
N VAL A 26 -7.39 -10.13 10.74
CA VAL A 26 -7.35 -10.04 12.20
C VAL A 26 -8.21 -8.90 12.76
N GLY A 27 -9.04 -8.28 11.93
CA GLY A 27 -9.97 -7.21 12.32
C GLY A 27 -9.39 -5.80 12.32
N ALA A 28 -8.31 -5.54 11.58
CA ALA A 28 -7.88 -4.17 11.29
C ALA A 28 -8.87 -3.49 10.33
N GLU A 29 -9.13 -2.21 10.56
CA GLU A 29 -9.93 -1.39 9.65
C GLU A 29 -9.04 -0.74 8.59
N GLU A 30 -9.40 -0.91 7.32
CA GLU A 30 -8.81 -0.18 6.22
C GLU A 30 -9.32 1.27 6.26
N LYS A 31 -8.43 2.22 6.52
CA LYS A 31 -8.78 3.63 6.64
C LYS A 31 -8.86 4.33 5.29
N ASN A 32 -8.38 3.71 4.21
CA ASN A 32 -8.52 4.27 2.87
C ASN A 32 -9.94 3.99 2.33
N PRO A 33 -10.79 5.02 2.16
CA PRO A 33 -12.18 4.85 1.74
C PRO A 33 -12.32 4.28 0.33
N ILE A 34 -11.31 4.50 -0.53
CA ILE A 34 -11.30 3.95 -1.90
C ILE A 34 -10.87 2.48 -1.87
N ALA A 35 -9.85 2.15 -1.08
CA ALA A 35 -9.43 0.75 -0.88
C ALA A 35 -10.57 -0.09 -0.28
N GLY A 36 -11.42 0.54 0.55
CA GLY A 36 -12.74 0.11 1.02
C GLY A 36 -13.55 -0.73 0.05
N LEU A 37 -13.62 -0.30 -1.21
CA LEU A 37 -14.44 -0.91 -2.25
C LEU A 37 -13.86 -2.25 -2.76
N PHE A 38 -12.57 -2.49 -2.55
CA PHE A 38 -11.83 -3.64 -3.08
C PHE A 38 -11.45 -4.67 -2.02
N ILE A 39 -11.73 -4.40 -0.74
CA ILE A 39 -11.43 -5.26 0.43
C ILE A 39 -12.14 -6.62 0.34
N SER A 40 -13.29 -6.68 -0.34
CA SER A 40 -14.12 -7.89 -0.48
C SER A 40 -13.39 -9.08 -1.11
N SER A 41 -12.30 -8.85 -1.85
CA SER A 41 -11.47 -9.91 -2.40
C SER A 41 -9.99 -9.52 -2.39
N PRO A 42 -9.09 -10.37 -1.87
CA PRO A 42 -7.66 -10.09 -1.88
C PRO A 42 -7.13 -9.89 -3.31
N TYR A 43 -7.67 -10.61 -4.29
CA TYR A 43 -7.30 -10.44 -5.70
C TYR A 43 -7.73 -9.07 -6.26
N ARG A 44 -8.90 -8.56 -5.87
CA ARG A 44 -9.37 -7.22 -6.27
C ARG A 44 -8.54 -6.13 -5.60
N LEU A 45 -8.20 -6.32 -4.32
CA LEU A 45 -7.32 -5.42 -3.59
C LEU A 45 -5.92 -5.38 -4.21
N ALA A 46 -5.39 -6.54 -4.63
CA ALA A 46 -4.11 -6.63 -5.34
C ALA A 46 -4.16 -5.88 -6.68
N LEU A 47 -5.18 -6.13 -7.50
CA LEU A 47 -5.38 -5.44 -8.78
C LEU A 47 -5.53 -3.93 -8.60
N PHE A 48 -6.22 -3.49 -7.54
CA PHE A 48 -6.36 -2.08 -7.23
C PHE A 48 -5.02 -1.44 -6.83
N LYS A 49 -4.31 -2.00 -5.83
CA LYS A 49 -3.03 -1.45 -5.36
C LYS A 49 -1.96 -1.51 -6.44
N PHE A 50 -1.65 -2.71 -6.97
CA PHE A 50 -0.61 -2.88 -8.00
C PHE A 50 -1.00 -2.23 -9.33
N GLY A 51 -2.28 -2.22 -9.69
CA GLY A 51 -2.77 -1.52 -10.89
C GLY A 51 -2.61 -0.01 -10.80
N LEU A 52 -2.98 0.61 -9.69
CA LEU A 52 -2.76 2.05 -9.46
C LEU A 52 -1.29 2.43 -9.54
N ILE A 53 -0.42 1.62 -8.93
CA ILE A 53 1.04 1.85 -8.96
C ILE A 53 1.59 1.73 -10.38
N THR A 54 1.15 0.73 -11.13
CA THR A 54 1.59 0.50 -12.51
C THR A 54 1.12 1.64 -13.42
N ILE A 55 -0.12 2.10 -13.23
CA ILE A 55 -0.67 3.27 -13.94
C ILE A 55 0.10 4.54 -13.54
N GLY A 56 0.39 4.75 -12.26
CA GLY A 56 1.18 5.89 -11.77
C GLY A 56 2.59 5.91 -12.34
N MET A 57 3.25 4.75 -12.43
CA MET A 57 4.54 4.58 -13.10
C MET A 57 4.47 4.89 -14.60
N PHE A 58 3.45 4.38 -15.29
CA PHE A 58 3.25 4.69 -16.71
C PHE A 58 3.03 6.19 -16.93
N ILE A 59 2.22 6.83 -16.10
CA ILE A 59 2.01 8.29 -16.13
C ILE A 59 3.32 9.02 -15.86
N LEU A 60 4.14 8.60 -14.89
CA LEU A 60 5.44 9.20 -14.60
C LEU A 60 6.39 9.14 -15.81
N ILE A 61 6.43 7.99 -16.49
CA ILE A 61 7.29 7.78 -17.66
C ILE A 61 6.79 8.57 -18.87
N TYR A 62 5.47 8.69 -19.06
CA TYR A 62 4.87 9.34 -20.22
C TYR A 62 4.72 10.87 -20.05
N VAL A 63 4.52 11.34 -18.82
CA VAL A 63 4.26 12.74 -18.47
C VAL A 63 5.52 13.40 -17.91
N VAL A 64 6.61 13.37 -18.68
CA VAL A 64 7.91 13.98 -18.31
C VAL A 64 7.81 15.51 -18.16
N ARG A 65 6.75 16.15 -18.69
CA ARG A 65 6.56 17.62 -18.64
C ARG A 65 6.06 18.18 -17.30
N PHE A 66 5.50 17.37 -16.41
CA PHE A 66 4.93 17.84 -15.12
C PHE A 66 5.63 17.24 -13.91
N LYS A 67 6.93 16.97 -14.04
CA LYS A 67 7.81 16.32 -13.05
C LYS A 67 7.42 16.61 -11.59
N THR A 68 7.30 17.89 -11.24
CA THR A 68 7.03 18.35 -9.86
C THR A 68 5.67 17.89 -9.32
N TRP A 69 4.60 17.96 -10.11
CA TRP A 69 3.26 17.59 -9.63
C TRP A 69 3.11 16.07 -9.48
N THR A 70 3.65 15.31 -10.44
CA THR A 70 3.69 13.85 -10.35
C THR A 70 4.51 13.34 -9.17
N GLU A 71 5.67 13.95 -8.90
CA GLU A 71 6.51 13.60 -7.74
C GLU A 71 5.78 13.89 -6.42
N ILE A 72 5.09 15.02 -6.29
CA ILE A 72 4.31 15.36 -5.09
C ILE A 72 3.18 14.37 -4.87
N VAL A 73 2.37 14.08 -5.90
CA VAL A 73 1.24 13.15 -5.78
C VAL A 73 1.72 11.75 -5.38
N LEU A 74 2.80 11.25 -6.01
CA LEU A 74 3.37 9.96 -5.67
C LEU A 74 3.91 9.94 -4.24
N THR A 75 4.64 10.98 -3.84
CA THR A 75 5.18 11.10 -2.47
C THR A 75 4.06 11.12 -1.44
N VAL A 76 2.98 11.87 -1.67
CA VAL A 76 1.82 11.90 -0.77
C VAL A 76 1.15 10.53 -0.70
N THR A 77 0.98 9.85 -1.84
CA THR A 77 0.35 8.53 -1.89
C THR A 77 1.19 7.50 -1.12
N ASP A 78 2.51 7.53 -1.31
CA ASP A 78 3.47 6.63 -0.65
C ASP A 78 3.53 6.87 0.88
N VAL A 79 3.48 8.14 1.32
CA VAL A 79 3.40 8.49 2.74
C VAL A 79 2.09 8.00 3.37
N VAL A 80 0.96 8.19 2.68
CA VAL A 80 -0.35 7.70 3.17
C VAL A 80 -0.36 6.18 3.24
N GLU A 81 0.13 5.49 2.21
CA GLU A 81 0.28 4.02 2.23
C GLU A 81 1.16 3.57 3.39
N CYS A 82 2.30 4.23 3.64
CA CYS A 82 3.17 3.93 4.78
C CYS A 82 2.47 4.03 6.13
N LEU A 83 1.67 5.07 6.35
CA LEU A 83 0.89 5.21 7.58
C LEU A 83 -0.15 4.09 7.74
N VAL A 84 -0.79 3.66 6.64
CA VAL A 84 -1.72 2.53 6.63
C VAL A 84 -0.99 1.21 6.91
N THR A 85 0.13 0.94 6.22
CA THR A 85 1.01 -0.22 6.46
C THR A 85 1.44 -0.31 7.92
N LEU A 86 1.87 0.81 8.50
CA LEU A 86 2.30 0.90 9.90
C LEU A 86 1.16 0.57 10.85
N ASN A 87 -0.03 1.14 10.62
CA ASN A 87 -1.21 0.87 11.44
C ASN A 87 -1.63 -0.61 11.36
N ASN A 88 -1.62 -1.20 10.16
CA ASN A 88 -1.92 -2.62 9.93
C ASN A 88 -0.89 -3.52 10.65
N THR A 89 0.39 -3.22 10.52
CA THR A 89 1.49 -3.94 11.17
C THR A 89 1.38 -3.88 12.70
N LEU A 90 1.07 -2.71 13.27
CA LEU A 90 0.87 -2.54 14.71
C LEU A 90 -0.34 -3.33 15.21
N THR A 91 -1.44 -3.34 14.44
CA THR A 91 -2.65 -4.08 14.78
C THR A 91 -2.39 -5.58 14.80
N ILE A 92 -1.73 -6.12 13.77
CA ILE A 92 -1.30 -7.53 13.72
C ILE A 92 -0.39 -7.87 14.91
N ARG A 93 0.59 -7.02 15.23
CA ARG A 93 1.49 -7.23 16.38
C ARG A 93 0.73 -7.25 17.71
N ARG A 94 -0.25 -6.36 17.89
CA ARG A 94 -1.10 -6.32 19.10
C ARG A 94 -1.97 -7.58 19.20
N TYR A 95 -2.55 -8.03 18.10
CA TYR A 95 -3.36 -9.25 18.06
C TYR A 95 -2.52 -10.50 18.37
N LYS A 96 -1.35 -10.63 17.75
CA LYS A 96 -0.40 -11.72 18.01
C LYS A 96 0.06 -11.78 19.46
N ARG A 97 0.25 -10.63 20.13
CA ARG A 97 0.59 -10.59 21.58
C ARG A 97 -0.57 -10.99 22.49
N ARG A 98 -1.82 -10.74 22.09
CA ARG A 98 -3.01 -11.14 22.86
C ARG A 98 -3.31 -12.64 22.71
N GLY A 99 -3.16 -13.19 21.50
CA GLY A 99 -3.36 -14.63 21.23
C GLY A 99 -2.28 -15.57 21.78
N VAL A 100 -1.13 -15.06 22.22
CA VAL A 100 -0.07 -15.85 22.88
C VAL A 100 -0.27 -15.92 24.42
N ARG A 101 -1.30 -15.26 24.95
CA ARG A 101 -1.64 -15.25 26.39
C ARG A 101 -3.00 -15.88 26.72
N GLY A 102 -3.69 -16.45 25.74
CA GLY A 102 -4.89 -17.27 25.94
C GLY A 102 -4.55 -18.73 25.71
#